data_AF-A0A365Z316-F1
#
_entry.id   AF-A0A365Z316-F1
#
_cell.length_a   1.000
_cell.length_b   1.000
_cell.length_c   1.000
_cell.angle_alpha   90.00
_cell.angle_beta   90.00
_cell.angle_gamma   90.00
#
_symmetry.space_group_name_H-M   'P 1'
#
loop_
_entity.id
_entity.type
_entity.pdbx_description
1 polymer ?
#
loop_
_entity_poly.entity_id
_entity_poly.type
_entity_poly.pdbx_seq_one_letter_code
_entity_poly.pdbx_strand_id
1 'polypeptide(L)'
;MDILKRRHAESDSPWVFPSSTGTLRDPDNTRARIRQVVAGTSFEGLHPHDFQHYVAGVLDDAGLTAREIADYLGHERISTTQEDYMERGVVGEDAGPALAERPPITNPKDKG
;
A
#
# COMPACT_ATOMS: atom_id res chain seq x y z
N MET A 1 -6.57 6.62 13.88
CA MET A 1 -7.21 5.29 14.10
C MET A 1 -8.75 5.34 14.08
N ASP A 2 -9.37 6.51 14.05
CA ASP A 2 -10.83 6.63 14.20
C ASP A 2 -11.64 6.16 13.00
N ILE A 3 -11.06 6.21 11.80
CA ILE A 3 -11.74 5.78 10.57
C ILE A 3 -12.05 4.28 10.55
N LEU A 4 -11.14 3.44 11.04
CA LEU A 4 -11.35 1.98 11.08
C LEU A 4 -12.36 1.59 12.18
N LYS A 5 -12.29 2.25 13.34
CA LYS A 5 -13.25 2.06 14.44
C LYS A 5 -14.67 2.45 14.02
N ARG A 6 -14.82 3.62 13.39
CA ARG A 6 -16.10 4.09 12.85
C ARG A 6 -16.66 3.14 11.80
N ARG A 7 -15.82 2.71 10.86
CA ARG A 7 -16.22 1.76 9.82
C ARG A 7 -16.66 0.41 10.38
N HIS A 8 -16.02 -0.07 11.45
CA HIS A 8 -16.45 -1.28 12.13
C HIS A 8 -17.79 -1.09 12.84
N ALA A 9 -18.00 0.04 13.52
CA ALA A 9 -19.26 0.35 14.19
C ALA A 9 -20.45 0.52 13.22
N GLU A 10 -20.17 1.00 12.00
CA GLU A 10 -21.14 1.14 10.91
C GLU A 10 -21.34 -0.16 10.10
N SER A 11 -20.57 -1.22 10.39
CA SER A 11 -20.63 -2.49 9.65
C SER A 11 -21.62 -3.44 10.32
N ASP A 12 -22.56 -3.97 9.53
CA ASP A 12 -23.46 -5.05 9.95
C ASP A 12 -22.78 -6.44 9.97
N SER A 13 -21.45 -6.48 9.86
CA SER A 13 -20.65 -7.70 9.81
C SER A 13 -19.46 -7.61 10.78
N PRO A 14 -18.89 -8.76 11.22
CA PRO A 14 -17.71 -8.76 12.08
C PRO A 14 -16.44 -8.23 11.39
N TRP A 15 -16.49 -8.00 10.07
CA TRP A 15 -15.35 -7.56 9.28
C TRP A 15 -15.32 -6.04 9.13
N VAL A 16 -14.13 -5.44 9.14
CA VAL A 16 -13.95 -3.99 8.88
C VAL A 16 -14.16 -3.64 7.40
N PHE A 17 -13.81 -4.58 6.51
CA PHE A 17 -13.96 -4.44 5.06
C PHE A 17 -14.76 -5.62 4.47
N PRO A 18 -16.08 -5.70 4.73
CA PRO A 18 -16.88 -6.78 4.20
C PRO A 18 -17.06 -6.69 2.67
N SER A 19 -17.46 -7.81 2.09
CA SER A 19 -18.08 -7.88 0.77
C SER A 19 -19.47 -7.20 0.79
N SER A 20 -20.09 -7.03 -0.37
CA SER A 20 -21.47 -6.49 -0.43
C SER A 20 -22.52 -7.36 0.27
N THR A 21 -22.19 -8.62 0.57
CA THR A 21 -23.06 -9.56 1.29
C THR A 21 -22.65 -9.77 2.74
N GLY A 22 -21.71 -8.96 3.27
CA GLY A 22 -21.28 -9.04 4.68
C GLY A 22 -20.22 -10.12 4.96
N THR A 23 -19.72 -10.80 3.93
CA THR A 23 -18.71 -11.86 4.08
C THR A 23 -17.29 -11.32 3.96
N LEU A 24 -16.29 -12.16 4.25
CA LEU A 24 -14.89 -11.84 3.99
C LEU A 24 -14.68 -11.60 2.48
N ARG A 25 -13.94 -10.56 2.13
CA ARG A 25 -13.62 -10.28 0.72
C ARG A 25 -12.67 -11.32 0.17
N ASP A 26 -13.04 -11.84 -1.00
CA ASP A 26 -12.16 -12.67 -1.79
C ASP A 26 -11.00 -11.83 -2.38
N PRO A 27 -9.74 -12.32 -2.33
CA PRO A 27 -8.58 -11.60 -2.84
C PRO A 27 -8.65 -11.29 -4.35
N ASP A 28 -9.15 -12.23 -5.17
CA ASP A 28 -9.20 -12.07 -6.62
C ASP A 28 -10.29 -11.08 -7.03
N ASN A 29 -11.44 -11.11 -6.35
CA ASN A 29 -12.46 -10.08 -6.50
C ASN A 29 -11.96 -8.69 -6.08
N THR A 30 -11.15 -8.63 -5.03
CA THR A 30 -10.54 -7.37 -4.58
C THR A 30 -9.55 -6.83 -5.62
N ARG A 31 -8.70 -7.71 -6.19
CA ARG A 31 -7.79 -7.35 -7.29
C ARG A 31 -8.55 -6.90 -8.54
N ALA A 32 -9.62 -7.59 -8.91
CA ALA A 32 -10.48 -7.20 -10.03
C ALA A 32 -11.09 -5.81 -9.80
N ARG A 33 -11.54 -5.53 -8.58
CA ARG A 33 -12.07 -4.22 -8.20
C ARG A 33 -11.03 -3.11 -8.30
N ILE A 34 -9.80 -3.36 -7.85
CA ILE A 34 -8.69 -2.40 -7.99
C ILE A 34 -8.44 -2.11 -9.47
N ARG A 35 -8.32 -3.15 -10.31
CA ARG A 35 -8.16 -3.00 -11.76
C ARG A 35 -9.27 -2.16 -12.40
N GLN A 36 -10.52 -2.35 -11.98
CA GLN A 36 -11.64 -1.53 -12.45
C GLN A 36 -11.52 -0.06 -12.06
N VAL A 37 -11.02 0.23 -10.86
CA VAL A 37 -10.90 1.61 -10.35
C VAL A 37 -9.76 2.36 -11.05
N VAL A 38 -8.67 1.67 -11.39
CA VAL A 38 -7.49 2.30 -12.03
C VAL A 38 -7.55 2.29 -13.56
N ALA A 39 -8.51 1.58 -14.17
CA ALA A 39 -8.67 1.54 -15.62
C ALA A 39 -8.87 2.95 -16.20
N GLY A 40 -8.12 3.29 -17.26
CA GLY A 40 -8.17 4.61 -17.87
C GLY A 40 -7.52 5.73 -17.05
N THR A 41 -6.84 5.40 -15.96
CA THR A 41 -6.01 6.34 -15.19
C THR A 41 -4.53 6.12 -15.49
N SER A 42 -3.67 7.01 -15.01
CA SER A 42 -2.22 6.83 -15.03
C SER A 42 -1.72 5.59 -14.27
N PHE A 43 -2.58 4.96 -13.47
CA PHE A 43 -2.27 3.80 -12.63
C PHE A 43 -2.80 2.49 -13.23
N GLU A 44 -3.16 2.48 -14.51
CA GLU A 44 -3.60 1.25 -15.17
C GLU A 44 -2.51 0.17 -15.12
N GLY A 45 -2.90 -1.06 -14.75
CA GLY A 45 -1.98 -2.18 -14.54
C GLY A 45 -1.48 -2.33 -13.10
N LEU A 46 -1.84 -1.42 -12.19
CA LEU A 46 -1.38 -1.46 -10.81
C LEU A 46 -1.98 -2.63 -10.01
N HIS A 47 -1.13 -3.31 -9.26
CA HIS A 47 -1.41 -4.44 -8.38
C HIS A 47 -1.25 -4.07 -6.89
N PRO A 48 -1.86 -4.83 -5.97
CA PRO A 48 -1.74 -4.56 -4.54
C PRO A 48 -0.30 -4.50 -4.01
N HIS A 49 0.62 -5.29 -4.56
CA HIS A 49 2.02 -5.29 -4.12
C HIS A 49 2.76 -4.03 -4.57
N ASP A 50 2.31 -3.32 -5.61
CA ASP A 50 2.90 -2.04 -6.01
C ASP A 50 2.67 -0.96 -4.94
N PHE A 51 1.51 -0.98 -4.28
CA PHE A 51 1.28 -0.11 -3.12
C PHE A 51 2.21 -0.47 -1.95
N GLN A 52 2.50 -1.76 -1.76
CA GLN A 52 3.44 -2.22 -0.74
C GLN A 52 4.87 -1.79 -1.08
N HIS A 53 5.28 -1.84 -2.35
CA HIS A 53 6.54 -1.28 -2.86
C HIS A 53 6.64 0.22 -2.64
N TYR A 54 5.58 0.96 -2.95
CA TYR A 54 5.54 2.39 -2.70
C TYR A 54 5.72 2.71 -1.21
N VAL A 55 5.00 2.02 -0.32
CA VAL A 55 5.12 2.23 1.13
C VAL A 55 6.54 1.88 1.61
N ALA A 56 7.13 0.80 1.13
CA ALA A 56 8.51 0.45 1.48
C ALA A 56 9.49 1.55 1.07
N GLY A 57 9.35 2.09 -0.16
CA GLY A 57 10.18 3.19 -0.66
C GLY A 57 10.01 4.47 0.16
N VAL A 58 8.78 4.85 0.52
CA VAL A 58 8.53 6.03 1.38
C VAL A 58 9.18 5.89 2.76
N LEU A 59 9.20 4.67 3.31
CA LEU A 59 9.85 4.42 4.61
C LEU A 59 11.38 4.41 4.49
N ASP A 60 11.92 3.92 3.38
CA ASP A 60 13.35 3.97 3.06
C ASP A 60 13.83 5.41 2.84
N ASP A 61 13.06 6.22 2.09
CA ASP A 61 13.30 7.66 1.90
C ASP A 61 13.25 8.43 3.23
N ALA A 62 12.45 7.95 4.17
CA ALA A 62 12.39 8.42 5.55
C ALA A 62 13.41 7.74 6.47
N GLY A 63 14.44 7.12 5.89
CA GLY A 63 15.62 6.66 6.59
C GLY A 63 15.46 5.46 7.51
N LEU A 64 14.35 4.73 7.42
CA LEU A 64 14.17 3.50 8.19
C LEU A 64 15.10 2.41 7.68
N THR A 65 15.58 1.58 8.60
CA THR A 65 16.36 0.40 8.22
C THR A 65 15.47 -0.64 7.55
N ALA A 66 16.05 -1.45 6.67
CA ALA A 66 15.35 -2.59 6.05
C ALA A 66 14.67 -3.52 7.08
N ARG A 67 15.21 -3.62 8.30
CA ARG A 67 14.63 -4.38 9.41
C ARG A 67 13.31 -3.75 9.88
N GLU A 68 13.32 -2.44 10.13
CA GLU A 68 12.14 -1.69 10.59
C GLU A 68 11.04 -1.66 9.51
N ILE A 69 11.43 -1.51 8.24
CA ILE A 69 10.51 -1.59 7.10
C ILE A 69 9.88 -2.99 7.03
N ALA A 70 10.69 -4.05 7.13
CA ALA A 70 10.19 -5.43 7.13
C ALA A 70 9.24 -5.71 8.31
N ASP A 71 9.57 -5.21 9.50
CA ASP A 71 8.74 -5.35 10.70
C ASP A 71 7.42 -4.56 10.55
N TYR A 72 7.45 -3.35 9.97
CA TYR A 72 6.25 -2.56 9.66
C TYR A 72 5.33 -3.26 8.65
N LEU A 73 5.90 -3.86 7.61
CA LEU A 73 5.16 -4.59 6.59
C LEU A 73 4.70 -5.99 7.04
N GLY A 74 5.10 -6.44 8.23
CA GLY A 74 4.67 -7.71 8.81
C GLY A 74 5.35 -8.94 8.21
N HIS A 75 6.58 -8.82 7.70
CA HIS A 75 7.34 -9.96 7.19
C HIS A 75 7.91 -10.82 8.35
N GLU A 76 7.31 -11.97 8.64
CA GLU A 76 7.84 -12.96 9.60
C GLU A 76 9.12 -13.67 9.07
N ARG A 77 9.45 -13.51 7.79
CA ARG A 77 10.72 -13.97 7.19
C ARG A 77 11.30 -12.94 6.21
N ILE A 78 12.54 -12.55 6.46
CA ILE A 78 13.41 -11.79 5.54
C ILE A 78 13.84 -12.74 4.42
N SER A 79 12.97 -12.95 3.43
CA SER A 79 13.28 -13.65 2.18
C SER A 79 12.05 -13.51 1.30
N THR A 80 11.91 -12.42 0.58
CA THR A 80 11.90 -12.44 -0.89
C THR A 80 12.40 -11.12 -1.47
N THR A 81 12.92 -10.21 -0.64
CA THR A 81 12.93 -8.80 -1.04
C THR A 81 14.10 -8.02 -0.46
N GLN A 82 15.30 -8.58 -0.59
CA GLN A 82 16.52 -7.77 -0.47
C GLN A 82 16.95 -7.20 -1.83
N GLU A 83 16.52 -7.76 -2.96
CA GLU A 83 16.98 -7.33 -4.29
C GLU A 83 16.11 -6.24 -4.94
N ASP A 84 14.80 -6.15 -4.61
CA ASP A 84 13.89 -5.23 -5.31
C ASP A 84 13.57 -3.92 -4.57
N TYR A 85 13.76 -3.84 -3.24
CA TYR A 85 13.31 -2.67 -2.46
C TYR A 85 14.35 -1.56 -2.31
N MET A 86 15.65 -1.87 -2.42
CA MET A 86 16.70 -0.94 -1.99
C MET A 86 17.24 -0.13 -3.17
N GLU A 87 16.43 0.79 -3.68
CA GLU A 87 16.91 1.81 -4.61
C GLU A 87 17.69 2.90 -3.83
N ARG A 88 18.98 2.61 -3.59
CA ARG A 88 20.07 3.59 -3.32
C ARG A 88 19.77 4.65 -2.25
N GLY A 89 20.02 4.27 -1.00
CA GLY A 89 19.65 5.03 0.18
C GLY A 89 20.31 6.38 0.43
N VAL A 90 19.70 7.09 1.38
CA VAL A 90 20.29 8.07 2.31
C VAL A 90 19.50 8.02 3.63
N VAL A 91 20.22 8.23 4.73
CA VAL A 91 19.84 8.12 6.16
C VAL A 91 18.82 9.18 6.62
N GLY A 92 17.91 8.79 7.54
CA GLY A 92 17.22 9.74 8.45
C GLY A 92 15.76 9.44 8.82
N GLU A 93 15.55 8.80 9.98
CA GLU A 93 14.38 8.75 10.90
C GLU A 93 13.14 9.63 10.56
N ASP A 94 12.04 9.07 9.97
CA ASP A 94 10.63 9.52 10.15
C ASP A 94 9.53 8.74 9.35
N ALA A 95 9.04 7.59 9.84
CA ALA A 95 8.01 6.80 9.13
C ALA A 95 6.59 7.41 9.10
N GLY A 96 6.20 8.08 10.17
CA GLY A 96 4.82 8.57 10.37
C GLY A 96 4.46 9.78 9.52
N PRO A 97 5.30 10.84 9.52
CA PRO A 97 5.09 12.01 8.68
C PRO A 97 5.19 11.72 7.17
N ALA A 98 6.08 10.80 6.76
CA ALA A 98 6.35 10.54 5.35
C ALA A 98 5.14 10.00 4.57
N LEU A 99 4.26 9.21 5.20
CA LEU A 99 3.03 8.70 4.59
C LEU A 99 1.84 9.67 4.67
N ALA A 100 1.96 10.76 5.43
CA ALA A 100 0.88 11.73 5.63
C ALA A 100 0.75 12.71 4.46
N GLU A 101 1.83 12.92 3.70
CA GLU A 101 1.84 13.82 2.55
C GLU A 101 1.51 13.06 1.26
N ARG A 102 0.50 13.53 0.52
CA ARG A 102 0.16 12.95 -0.78
C ARG A 102 1.22 13.37 -1.80
N PRO A 103 1.98 12.45 -2.41
CA PRO A 103 2.95 12.81 -3.42
C PRO A 103 2.25 13.43 -4.65
N PRO A 104 2.92 14.34 -5.38
CA PRO A 104 2.38 14.87 -6.62
C PRO A 104 2.23 13.76 -7.65
N ILE A 105 1.02 13.61 -8.20
CA ILE A 105 0.74 12.68 -9.30
C ILE A 105 1.31 13.24 -10.60
N THR A 106 2.39 12.65 -11.10
CA THR A 106 2.87 12.94 -12.46
C THR A 106 2.10 12.09 -13.45
N ASN A 107 1.30 12.73 -14.32
CA ASN A 107 0.68 12.01 -15.42
C ASN A 107 1.78 11.47 -16.35
N PRO A 108 1.72 10.19 -16.75
CA PRO A 108 2.64 9.65 -17.73
C PRO A 108 2.53 10.49 -19.00
N LYS A 109 3.67 10.94 -19.52
CA LYS A 109 3.73 11.68 -20.79
C LYS A 109 3.14 10.79 -21.89
N ASP A 110 2.19 11.36 -22.64
CA ASP A 110 1.68 10.79 -23.89
C ASP A 110 2.85 10.27 -24.72
N LYS A 111 2.93 8.96 -24.89
CA LYS A 111 3.77 8.36 -25.92
C LYS A 111 2.91 8.31 -27.18
N GLY A 112 3.12 9.29 -28.05
CA GLY A 112 2.65 9.26 -29.44
C GLY A 112 3.26 8.14 -30.25
#